data_AF-A0AAW8JNL2-F1
#
_entry.id   AF-A0AAW8JNL2-F1
#
_cell.length_a   1.000
_cell.length_b   1.000
_cell.length_c   1.000
_cell.angle_alpha   90.00
_cell.angle_beta   90.00
_cell.angle_gamma   90.00
#
_symmetry.space_group_name_H-M   'P 1'
#
loop_
_entity.id
_entity.type
_entity.pdbx_description
1 polymer ?
#
loop_
_entity_poly.entity_id
_entity_poly.type
_entity_poly.pdbx_seq_one_letter_code
_entity_poly.pdbx_strand_id
1 'polypeptide(L)'
;MDSWHKKHVDVLSEAIVNEFSYLFEKINNKKDSIYAAALILDDDILTAYLAVSTKESLDNKHKGYKWDPSEWIITVDDNIISNDLNSFIRLMIKHYDEEIVPLYQNGFNYEAEKLNNLWLYTSALMKAKNILITTFGETINSIVFYLSIPGQPEIEINSAKEINDQSNELTELIKYRS
;
A
#
# COMPACT_ATOMS: atom_id res chain seq x y z
N MET A 1 -7.98 -2.64 -24.90
CA MET A 1 -7.38 -3.85 -24.30
C MET A 1 -7.55 -3.75 -22.81
N ASP A 2 -8.22 -4.73 -22.20
CA ASP A 2 -8.20 -4.94 -20.74
C ASP A 2 -6.84 -5.54 -20.39
N SER A 3 -5.94 -4.73 -19.83
CA SER A 3 -4.66 -5.20 -19.32
C SER A 3 -4.89 -6.14 -18.12
N TRP A 4 -3.94 -7.05 -17.88
CA TRP A 4 -3.95 -7.92 -16.71
C TRP A 4 -4.14 -7.10 -15.43
N HIS A 5 -3.45 -5.96 -15.32
CA HIS A 5 -3.57 -5.01 -14.20
C HIS A 5 -5.01 -4.59 -13.95
N LYS A 6 -5.75 -4.15 -14.98
CA LYS A 6 -7.15 -3.68 -14.82
C LYS A 6 -8.06 -4.76 -14.24
N LYS A 7 -7.87 -6.02 -14.64
CA LYS A 7 -8.68 -7.14 -14.16
C LYS A 7 -8.40 -7.52 -12.71
N HIS A 8 -7.23 -7.13 -12.19
CA HIS A 8 -6.75 -7.55 -10.88
C HIS A 8 -6.75 -6.44 -9.83
N VAL A 9 -7.17 -5.22 -10.18
CA VAL A 9 -7.39 -4.12 -9.21
C VAL A 9 -8.32 -4.57 -8.08
N ASP A 10 -9.40 -5.27 -8.40
CA ASP A 10 -10.41 -5.67 -7.42
C ASP A 10 -9.89 -6.74 -6.47
N VAL A 11 -9.10 -7.69 -6.99
CA VAL A 11 -8.48 -8.75 -6.21
C VAL A 11 -7.46 -8.16 -5.22
N LEU A 12 -6.59 -7.26 -5.69
CA LEU A 12 -5.63 -6.58 -4.84
C LEU A 12 -6.33 -5.67 -3.81
N SER A 13 -7.37 -4.95 -4.23
CA SER A 13 -8.15 -4.11 -3.33
C SER A 13 -8.79 -4.92 -2.19
N GLU A 14 -9.33 -6.10 -2.48
CA GLU A 14 -9.89 -6.99 -1.47
C GLU A 14 -8.81 -7.45 -0.47
N ALA A 15 -7.63 -7.84 -0.96
CA ALA A 15 -6.51 -8.23 -0.12
C ALA A 15 -6.08 -7.10 0.84
N ILE A 16 -5.97 -5.87 0.33
CA ILE A 16 -5.64 -4.68 1.14
C ILE A 16 -6.72 -4.42 2.19
N VAL A 17 -8.01 -4.50 1.81
CA VAL A 17 -9.12 -4.30 2.74
C VAL A 17 -9.08 -5.32 3.87
N ASN A 18 -8.82 -6.59 3.56
CA ASN A 18 -8.77 -7.65 4.58
C ASN A 18 -7.66 -7.40 5.59
N GLU A 19 -6.42 -7.15 5.12
CA GLU A 19 -5.28 -6.88 5.99
C GLU A 19 -5.47 -5.62 6.83
N PHE A 20 -5.87 -4.52 6.19
CA PHE A 20 -6.08 -3.27 6.91
C PHE A 20 -7.19 -3.40 7.95
N SER A 21 -8.31 -4.05 7.62
CA SER A 21 -9.43 -4.25 8.55
C SER A 21 -8.98 -4.97 9.81
N TYR A 22 -8.20 -6.04 9.66
CA TYR A 22 -7.62 -6.77 10.78
C TYR A 22 -6.72 -5.87 11.65
N LEU A 23 -5.81 -5.11 11.03
CA LEU A 23 -4.94 -4.19 11.77
C LEU A 23 -5.74 -3.10 12.48
N PHE A 24 -6.71 -2.51 11.82
CA PHE A 24 -7.55 -1.45 12.35
C PHE A 24 -8.31 -1.91 13.59
N GLU A 25 -8.97 -3.07 13.55
CA GLU A 25 -9.65 -3.65 14.71
C GLU A 25 -8.67 -3.98 15.84
N LYS A 26 -7.52 -4.59 15.53
CA LYS A 26 -6.48 -4.92 16.50
C LYS A 26 -5.95 -3.69 17.23
N ILE A 27 -5.76 -2.57 16.53
CA ILE A 27 -5.29 -1.30 17.09
C ILE A 27 -6.39 -0.60 17.89
N ASN A 28 -7.64 -0.55 17.39
CA ASN A 28 -8.76 0.03 18.11
C ASN A 28 -9.06 -0.70 19.43
N ASN A 29 -8.93 -2.04 19.45
CA ASN A 29 -9.07 -2.84 20.67
C ASN A 29 -8.02 -2.47 21.75
N LYS A 30 -6.88 -1.91 21.35
CA LYS A 30 -5.85 -1.39 22.24
C LYS A 30 -6.07 0.08 22.63
N LYS A 31 -7.14 0.71 22.15
CA LYS A 31 -7.47 2.14 22.33
C LYS A 31 -6.42 3.09 21.74
N ASP A 32 -5.76 2.66 20.68
CA ASP A 32 -4.84 3.48 19.89
C ASP A 32 -5.47 3.77 18.52
N SER A 33 -4.84 4.61 17.70
CA SER A 33 -5.35 5.03 16.40
C SER A 33 -4.23 5.02 15.36
N ILE A 34 -4.51 4.40 14.22
CA ILE A 34 -3.67 4.46 13.03
C ILE A 34 -3.74 5.89 12.46
N TYR A 35 -2.61 6.47 12.06
CA TYR A 35 -2.58 7.74 11.31
C TYR A 35 -2.05 7.56 9.88
N ALA A 36 -1.37 6.45 9.59
CA ALA A 36 -0.81 6.19 8.28
C ALA A 36 -0.79 4.69 7.95
N ALA A 37 -0.95 4.38 6.68
CA ALA A 37 -0.85 3.05 6.10
C ALA A 37 -0.06 3.12 4.80
N ALA A 38 0.94 2.26 4.64
CA ALA A 38 1.79 2.22 3.46
C ALA A 38 1.84 0.80 2.89
N LEU A 39 1.66 0.69 1.57
CA LEU A 39 2.11 -0.48 0.84
C LEU A 39 3.57 -0.29 0.50
N ILE A 40 4.43 -1.09 1.10
CA ILE A 40 5.88 -1.04 0.89
C ILE A 40 6.20 -2.03 -0.21
N LEU A 41 6.71 -1.50 -1.32
CA LEU A 41 6.96 -2.19 -2.57
C LEU A 41 8.46 -2.41 -2.77
N ASP A 42 8.82 -3.46 -3.49
CA ASP A 42 10.18 -3.62 -4.00
C ASP A 42 10.45 -2.69 -5.20
N ASP A 43 11.73 -2.60 -5.59
CA ASP A 43 12.18 -1.72 -6.68
C ASP A 43 11.57 -2.10 -8.03
N ASP A 44 11.15 -3.36 -8.18
CA ASP A 44 10.50 -3.91 -9.38
C ASP A 44 8.97 -3.78 -9.36
N ILE A 45 8.39 -3.33 -8.24
CA ILE A 45 6.96 -3.13 -8.05
C ILE A 45 6.18 -4.44 -8.28
N LEU A 46 6.73 -5.57 -7.83
CA LEU A 46 6.15 -6.91 -7.94
C LEU A 46 5.65 -7.41 -6.60
N THR A 47 6.41 -7.15 -5.54
CA THR A 47 6.08 -7.57 -4.19
C THR A 47 5.64 -6.37 -3.36
N ALA A 48 4.78 -6.64 -2.37
CA ALA A 48 4.23 -5.63 -1.49
C ALA A 48 3.93 -6.24 -0.12
N TYR A 49 4.06 -5.42 0.93
CA TYR A 49 3.43 -5.71 2.21
C TYR A 49 2.81 -4.44 2.81
N LEU A 50 1.77 -4.61 3.62
CA LEU A 50 1.12 -3.51 4.31
C LEU A 50 1.78 -3.28 5.67
N ALA A 51 2.19 -2.03 5.90
CA ALA A 51 2.60 -1.55 7.20
C ALA A 51 1.70 -0.37 7.63
N VAL A 52 1.40 -0.29 8.92
CA VAL A 52 0.68 0.84 9.51
C VAL A 52 1.49 1.48 10.62
N SER A 53 1.22 2.75 10.88
CA SER A 53 1.75 3.45 12.04
C SER A 53 0.66 4.13 12.85
N THR A 54 0.91 4.23 14.15
CA THR A 54 -0.06 4.58 15.18
C THR A 54 0.39 5.78 15.99
N LYS A 55 -0.53 6.43 16.71
CA LYS A 55 -0.16 7.56 17.58
C LYS A 55 0.77 7.09 18.71
N GLU A 56 0.56 5.91 19.27
CA GLU A 56 1.45 5.37 20.31
C GLU A 56 2.86 5.05 19.78
N SER A 57 2.98 4.53 18.55
CA SER A 57 4.29 4.17 17.96
C SER A 57 5.18 5.38 17.68
N LEU A 58 4.60 6.57 17.46
CA LEU A 58 5.35 7.82 17.25
C LEU A 58 6.20 8.19 18.46
N ASP A 59 5.58 8.14 19.65
CA ASP A 59 6.23 8.60 20.86
C ASP A 59 7.18 7.55 21.45
N ASN A 60 6.95 6.27 21.14
CA ASN A 60 7.60 5.17 21.86
C ASN A 60 8.53 4.30 21.01
N LYS A 61 8.36 4.25 19.67
CA LYS A 61 9.07 3.28 18.83
C LYS A 61 9.93 3.91 17.74
N HIS A 62 9.44 4.93 17.05
CA HIS A 62 10.09 5.47 15.84
C HIS A 62 10.38 6.97 15.98
N LYS A 63 10.82 7.42 17.16
CA LYS A 63 11.03 8.85 17.51
C LYS A 63 11.81 9.59 16.40
N GLY A 64 11.11 10.43 15.64
CA GLY A 64 11.69 11.21 14.53
C GLY A 64 11.43 10.66 13.12
N TYR A 65 10.93 9.43 12.99
CA TYR A 65 10.71 8.70 11.72
C TYR A 65 9.23 8.50 11.42
N LYS A 66 8.40 9.52 11.71
CA LYS A 66 6.93 9.45 11.58
C LYS A 66 6.46 8.99 10.21
N TRP A 67 7.11 9.47 9.15
CA TRP A 67 6.71 9.21 7.78
C TRP A 67 7.67 8.27 7.07
N ASP A 68 8.38 7.42 7.82
CA ASP A 68 9.29 6.42 7.26
C ASP A 68 8.74 4.99 7.42
N PRO A 69 8.07 4.43 6.40
CA PRO A 69 7.49 3.09 6.47
C PRO A 69 8.51 1.99 6.73
N SER A 70 9.77 2.19 6.35
CA SER A 70 10.84 1.20 6.58
C SER A 70 11.12 0.98 8.08
N GLU A 71 10.77 1.95 8.92
CA GLU A 71 10.91 1.87 10.37
C GLU A 71 9.65 1.30 11.04
N TRP A 72 8.53 1.15 10.32
CA TRP A 72 7.26 0.71 10.90
C TRP A 72 7.23 -0.80 11.11
N ILE A 73 6.82 -1.21 12.31
CA ILE A 73 6.85 -2.63 12.72
C ILE A 73 5.47 -3.27 12.84
N ILE A 74 4.40 -2.53 12.52
CA ILE A 74 3.03 -3.03 12.66
C ILE A 74 2.56 -3.53 11.29
N THR A 75 2.70 -4.83 11.09
CA THR A 75 2.28 -5.58 9.91
C THR A 75 1.34 -6.73 10.31
N VAL A 76 0.75 -7.39 9.31
CA VAL A 76 0.00 -8.64 9.53
C VAL A 76 0.99 -9.81 9.59
N ASP A 77 0.80 -10.72 10.55
CA ASP A 77 1.57 -11.96 10.61
C ASP A 77 1.08 -12.95 9.54
N ASP A 78 1.97 -13.77 9.00
CA ASP A 78 1.64 -14.73 7.95
C ASP A 78 0.50 -15.69 8.35
N ASN A 79 -0.35 -16.02 7.38
CA ASN A 79 -1.46 -16.98 7.49
C ASN A 79 -2.59 -16.59 8.47
N ILE A 80 -2.63 -15.34 8.94
CA ILE A 80 -3.76 -14.84 9.73
C ILE A 80 -5.00 -14.62 8.87
N ILE A 81 -4.81 -14.28 7.59
CA ILE A 81 -5.86 -13.92 6.64
C ILE A 81 -5.73 -14.82 5.41
N SER A 82 -6.85 -15.34 4.91
CA SER A 82 -6.85 -16.29 3.77
C SER A 82 -6.67 -15.62 2.40
N ASN A 83 -7.18 -14.39 2.25
CA ASN A 83 -7.07 -13.57 1.04
C ASN A 83 -6.26 -12.30 1.38
N ASP A 84 -4.97 -12.49 1.63
CA ASP A 84 -4.02 -11.47 2.05
C ASP A 84 -3.19 -10.95 0.87
N LEU A 85 -2.30 -9.98 1.11
CA LEU A 85 -1.39 -9.45 0.09
C LEU A 85 -0.48 -10.56 -0.44
N ASN A 86 0.02 -11.46 0.40
CA ASN A 86 0.85 -12.58 -0.05
C ASN A 86 0.15 -13.45 -1.10
N SER A 87 -1.15 -13.67 -0.95
CA SER A 87 -1.97 -14.39 -1.93
C SER A 87 -2.00 -13.67 -3.28
N PHE A 88 -2.10 -12.33 -3.26
CA PHE A 88 -1.99 -11.51 -4.47
C PHE A 88 -0.56 -11.52 -5.04
N ILE A 89 0.48 -11.43 -4.20
CA ILE A 89 1.87 -11.44 -4.66
C ILE A 89 2.19 -12.74 -5.38
N ARG A 90 1.70 -13.88 -4.90
CA ARG A 90 1.85 -15.16 -5.62
C ARG A 90 1.23 -15.13 -7.02
N LEU A 91 0.08 -14.46 -7.16
CA LEU A 91 -0.58 -14.28 -8.46
C LEU A 91 0.23 -13.35 -9.37
N MET A 92 0.77 -12.26 -8.82
CA MET A 92 1.63 -11.30 -9.53
C MET A 92 2.92 -11.95 -10.03
N ILE A 93 3.63 -12.68 -9.17
CA ILE A 93 4.85 -13.41 -9.54
C ILE A 93 4.56 -14.46 -10.62
N LYS A 94 3.46 -15.20 -10.49
CA LYS A 94 3.05 -16.17 -11.52
C LYS A 94 2.80 -15.49 -12.88
N HIS A 95 2.09 -14.36 -12.90
CA HIS A 95 1.90 -13.58 -14.12
C HIS A 95 3.24 -13.15 -14.73
N TYR A 96 4.19 -12.71 -13.89
CA TYR A 96 5.51 -12.32 -14.35
C TYR A 96 6.29 -13.47 -14.97
N ASP A 97 6.37 -14.60 -14.27
CA ASP A 97 7.11 -15.77 -14.73
C ASP A 97 6.53 -16.35 -16.03
N GLU A 98 5.19 -16.40 -16.14
CA GLU A 98 4.51 -17.05 -17.26
C GLU A 98 4.31 -16.13 -18.48
N GLU A 99 4.09 -14.82 -18.27
CA GLU A 99 3.68 -13.89 -19.32
C GLU A 99 4.68 -12.78 -19.60
N ILE A 100 5.39 -12.27 -18.59
CA ILE A 100 6.27 -11.09 -18.74
C ILE A 100 7.71 -11.48 -19.06
N VAL A 101 8.31 -12.38 -18.27
CA VAL A 101 9.71 -12.83 -18.43
C VAL A 101 9.99 -13.36 -19.85
N PRO A 102 9.10 -14.16 -20.49
CA PRO A 102 9.33 -14.62 -21.86
C PRO A 102 9.45 -13.48 -22.90
N LEU A 103 8.92 -12.29 -22.60
CA LEU A 103 8.95 -11.15 -23.52
C LEU A 103 10.29 -10.42 -23.49
N TYR A 104 11.13 -10.61 -22.46
CA TYR A 104 12.40 -9.88 -22.31
C TYR A 104 13.35 -10.08 -23.50
N GLN A 105 13.35 -11.27 -24.10
CA GLN A 105 14.18 -11.56 -25.28
C GLN A 105 13.73 -10.80 -26.53
N ASN A 106 12.54 -10.20 -26.53
CA ASN A 106 11.92 -9.51 -27.67
C ASN A 106 11.88 -7.98 -27.52
N GLY A 107 12.73 -7.40 -26.68
CA GLY A 107 12.78 -5.94 -26.49
C GLY A 107 11.60 -5.39 -25.69
N PHE A 108 11.07 -6.19 -24.76
CA PHE A 108 10.01 -5.77 -23.85
C PHE A 108 10.37 -4.47 -23.12
N ASN A 109 9.41 -3.55 -23.05
CA ASN A 109 9.58 -2.30 -22.33
C ASN A 109 9.26 -2.49 -20.85
N TYR A 110 10.28 -2.85 -20.08
CA TYR A 110 10.17 -3.09 -18.65
C TYR A 110 9.68 -1.86 -17.87
N GLU A 111 10.12 -0.66 -18.26
CA GLU A 111 9.70 0.59 -17.59
C GLU A 111 8.19 0.86 -17.78
N ALA A 112 7.65 0.61 -18.98
CA ALA A 112 6.22 0.74 -19.20
C ALA A 112 5.41 -0.23 -18.34
N GLU A 113 5.95 -1.43 -18.10
CA GLU A 113 5.31 -2.42 -17.26
C GLU A 113 5.38 -2.05 -15.77
N LYS A 114 6.52 -1.54 -15.29
CA LYS A 114 6.61 -0.96 -13.94
C LYS A 114 5.59 0.14 -13.71
N LEU A 115 5.35 1.02 -14.70
CA LEU A 115 4.30 2.03 -14.61
C LEU A 115 2.89 1.42 -14.53
N ASN A 116 2.62 0.31 -15.23
CA ASN A 116 1.36 -0.41 -15.10
C ASN A 116 1.20 -1.03 -13.70
N ASN A 117 2.26 -1.58 -13.13
CA ASN A 117 2.25 -2.09 -11.75
C ASN A 117 1.98 -0.96 -10.75
N LEU A 118 2.67 0.17 -10.90
CA LEU A 118 2.47 1.33 -10.04
C LEU A 118 1.01 1.80 -10.11
N TRP A 119 0.45 1.89 -11.32
CA TRP A 119 -0.96 2.22 -11.52
C TRP A 119 -1.90 1.21 -10.85
N LEU A 120 -1.60 -0.09 -10.93
CA LEU A 120 -2.37 -1.16 -10.28
C LEU A 120 -2.40 -0.98 -8.77
N TYR A 121 -1.24 -0.83 -8.12
CA TYR A 121 -1.14 -0.66 -6.67
C TYR A 121 -1.82 0.62 -6.21
N THR A 122 -1.62 1.76 -6.90
CA THR A 122 -2.29 3.03 -6.56
C THR A 122 -3.80 2.90 -6.69
N SER A 123 -4.29 2.34 -7.80
CA SER A 123 -5.72 2.17 -8.07
C SER A 123 -6.39 1.24 -7.05
N ALA A 124 -5.73 0.13 -6.72
CA ALA A 124 -6.24 -0.82 -5.74
C ALA A 124 -6.24 -0.24 -4.32
N LEU A 125 -5.21 0.50 -3.94
CA LEU A 125 -5.13 1.15 -2.63
C LEU A 125 -6.17 2.28 -2.49
N MET A 126 -6.39 3.07 -3.54
CA MET A 126 -7.47 4.07 -3.60
C MET A 126 -8.84 3.41 -3.45
N LYS A 127 -9.10 2.32 -4.20
CA LYS A 127 -10.36 1.57 -4.10
C LYS A 127 -10.54 0.96 -2.71
N ALA A 128 -9.49 0.38 -2.15
CA ALA A 128 -9.50 -0.18 -0.80
C ALA A 128 -9.84 0.90 0.24
N LYS A 129 -9.21 2.07 0.18
CA LYS A 129 -9.53 3.19 1.08
C LYS A 129 -11.01 3.59 1.01
N ASN A 130 -11.58 3.69 -0.19
CA ASN A 130 -13.01 4.00 -0.36
C ASN A 130 -13.94 2.94 0.25
N ILE A 131 -13.59 1.66 0.10
CA ILE A 131 -14.31 0.56 0.76
C ILE A 131 -14.20 0.69 2.27
N LEU A 132 -13.00 0.92 2.79
CA LEU A 132 -12.74 1.08 4.23
C LEU A 132 -13.48 2.28 4.83
N ILE A 133 -13.58 3.40 4.13
CA ILE A 133 -14.42 4.55 4.54
C ILE A 133 -15.89 4.14 4.66
N THR A 134 -16.39 3.35 3.70
CA THR A 134 -17.77 2.84 3.74
C THR A 134 -17.98 1.87 4.90
N THR A 135 -16.98 1.06 5.23
CA THR A 135 -17.05 0.02 6.27
C THR A 135 -16.86 0.57 7.69
N PHE A 136 -15.87 1.45 7.90
CA PHE A 136 -15.45 1.94 9.22
C PHE A 136 -15.75 3.43 9.46
N GLY A 137 -16.27 4.12 8.44
CA GLY A 137 -16.68 5.52 8.51
C GLY A 137 -15.54 6.52 8.31
N GLU A 138 -15.88 7.79 8.53
CA GLU A 138 -15.02 8.98 8.29
C GLU A 138 -13.68 8.98 9.04
N THR A 139 -13.51 8.12 10.06
CA THR A 139 -12.21 8.01 10.75
C THR A 139 -11.10 7.60 9.77
N ILE A 140 -11.43 6.78 8.76
CA ILE A 140 -10.48 6.36 7.72
C ILE A 140 -9.98 7.54 6.87
N ASN A 141 -10.78 8.61 6.73
CA ASN A 141 -10.35 9.80 5.98
C ASN A 141 -9.17 10.52 6.63
N SER A 142 -9.00 10.40 7.95
CA SER A 142 -7.85 10.97 8.66
C SER A 142 -6.57 10.14 8.55
N ILE A 143 -6.65 8.93 7.99
CA ILE A 143 -5.51 8.04 7.78
C ILE A 143 -4.94 8.29 6.38
N VAL A 144 -3.63 8.51 6.31
CA VAL A 144 -2.91 8.71 5.04
C VAL A 144 -2.48 7.36 4.48
N PHE A 145 -2.98 7.02 3.29
CA PHE A 145 -2.64 5.80 2.55
C PHE A 145 -1.70 6.13 1.40
N TYR A 146 -0.59 5.41 1.24
CA TYR A 146 0.36 5.67 0.15
C TYR A 146 1.19 4.45 -0.23
N LEU A 147 1.89 4.53 -1.35
CA LEU A 147 2.89 3.55 -1.77
C LEU A 147 4.26 4.02 -1.34
N SER A 148 5.13 3.11 -0.90
CA SER A 148 6.52 3.41 -0.55
C SER A 148 7.46 2.46 -1.27
N ILE A 149 8.44 3.04 -1.96
CA ILE A 149 9.60 2.32 -2.48
C ILE A 149 10.82 2.99 -1.86
N PRO A 150 11.69 2.24 -1.15
CA PRO A 150 12.90 2.79 -0.56
C PRO A 150 13.71 3.62 -1.56
N GLY A 151 13.99 4.89 -1.20
CA GLY A 151 14.76 5.80 -2.03
C GLY A 151 13.98 6.51 -3.16
N GLN A 152 12.66 6.33 -3.27
CA GLN A 152 11.82 6.99 -4.28
C GLN A 152 10.71 7.87 -3.63
N PRO A 153 11.08 8.99 -2.98
CA PRO A 153 10.13 9.85 -2.26
C PRO A 153 9.05 10.46 -3.18
N GLU A 154 9.32 10.61 -4.47
CA GLU A 154 8.36 11.11 -5.45
C GLU A 154 7.15 10.17 -5.61
N ILE A 155 7.36 8.85 -5.52
CA ILE A 155 6.26 7.87 -5.56
C ILE A 155 5.39 7.98 -4.31
N GLU A 156 6.02 8.17 -3.15
CA GLU A 156 5.31 8.37 -1.88
C GLU A 156 4.44 9.63 -1.93
N ILE A 157 5.01 10.74 -2.37
CA ILE A 157 4.29 12.02 -2.47
C ILE A 157 3.15 11.94 -3.48
N ASN A 158 3.40 11.36 -4.66
CA ASN A 158 2.40 11.34 -5.74
C ASN A 158 1.25 10.39 -5.42
N SER A 159 1.54 9.17 -4.94
CA SER A 159 0.50 8.23 -4.53
C SER A 159 -0.31 8.75 -3.35
N ALA A 160 0.32 9.40 -2.36
CA ALA A 160 -0.39 10.00 -1.24
C ALA A 160 -1.36 11.11 -1.70
N LYS A 161 -0.96 11.95 -2.67
CA LYS A 161 -1.84 12.98 -3.23
C LYS A 161 -3.00 12.41 -4.05
N GLU A 162 -2.78 11.29 -4.71
CA GLU A 162 -3.80 10.65 -5.55
C GLU A 162 -4.85 9.91 -4.71
N ILE A 163 -4.43 9.28 -3.61
CA ILE A 163 -5.29 8.41 -2.81
C ILE A 163 -6.07 9.17 -1.73
N ASN A 164 -5.53 10.28 -1.22
CA ASN A 164 -6.07 10.93 -0.02
C ASN A 164 -6.64 12.32 -0.31
N ASP A 165 -7.75 12.63 0.36
CA ASP A 165 -8.21 14.00 0.51
C ASP A 165 -7.19 14.84 1.31
N GLN A 166 -7.26 16.16 1.13
CA GLN A 166 -6.38 17.09 1.80
C GLN A 166 -6.57 17.03 3.33
N SER A 167 -5.49 16.71 4.04
CA SER A 167 -5.43 16.70 5.51
C SER A 167 -4.14 17.31 6.05
N ASN A 168 -4.08 17.55 7.35
CA ASN A 168 -2.86 18.00 8.01
C ASN A 168 -1.77 16.93 7.91
N GLU A 169 -2.15 15.67 8.11
CA GLU A 169 -1.30 14.51 8.02
C GLU A 169 -0.69 14.37 6.61
N LEU A 170 -1.50 14.53 5.55
CA LEU A 170 -1.00 14.52 4.18
C LEU A 170 -0.02 15.68 3.93
N THR A 171 -0.34 16.88 4.43
CA THR A 171 0.53 18.05 4.31
C THR A 171 1.87 17.81 5.01
N GLU A 172 1.86 17.15 6.15
CA GLU A 172 3.04 16.82 6.92
C GLU A 172 3.90 15.75 6.24
N LEU A 173 3.29 14.69 5.71
CA LEU A 173 3.98 13.67 4.90
C LEU A 173 4.70 14.32 3.71
N ILE A 174 3.99 15.17 2.96
CA ILE A 174 4.57 15.86 1.79
C ILE A 174 5.79 16.69 2.22
N LYS A 175 5.69 17.45 3.31
CA LYS A 175 6.81 18.26 3.83
C LYS A 175 7.97 17.41 4.32
N TYR A 176 7.71 16.24 4.89
CA TYR A 176 8.74 15.35 5.39
C TYR A 176 9.54 14.68 4.25
N ARG A 177 8.90 14.45 3.10
CA ARG A 177 9.50 13.79 1.94
C ARG A 177 10.02 14.73 0.86
N SER A 178 9.77 16.04 0.98
CA SER A 178 10.27 17.09 0.08
C SER A 178 11.69 17.51 0.43
#